data_AF-A0A539DRL5-F1
#
_entry.id   AF-A0A539DRL5-F1
#
_cell.length_a   1.000
_cell.length_b   1.000
_cell.length_c   1.000
_cell.angle_alpha   90.00
_cell.angle_beta   90.00
_cell.angle_gamma   90.00
#
_symmetry.space_group_name_H-M   'P 1'
#
loop_
_entity.id
_entity.type
_entity.pdbx_description
1 polymer ?
#
loop_
_entity_poly.entity_id
_entity_poly.type
_entity_poly.pdbx_seq_one_letter_code
_entity_poly.pdbx_strand_id
1 'polypeptide(L)'
;ATGTGATQPICDLSTTSLSYGLVTTGQSLDRSFTIMNGGGGTLSGSVSASCPAYAIIAGAGVFNLASGQTRTVTVRFSPTSFGPQNCVIDLGTGCPTDVNASGTGAVGFAGSVRPIMLASGCNGGAGCHGFSQPDITVYAEAVTRTNAGNPPASLLLTKPGAPPADHGGGDFGNWQTGQPDYNTVLLWIQQGVRP
;
A
#
# COMPACT_ATOMS: atom_id res chain seq x y z
N ALA A 1 11.97 -53.95 23.44
CA ALA A 1 11.70 -52.50 23.55
C ALA A 1 11.23 -52.01 22.18
N THR A 2 9.93 -51.71 22.02
CA THR A 2 9.41 -51.13 20.77
C THR A 2 9.45 -49.62 20.91
N GLY A 3 10.57 -49.02 20.54
CA GLY A 3 10.66 -47.56 20.42
C GLY A 3 9.81 -47.11 19.24
N THR A 4 8.56 -46.74 19.48
CA THR A 4 7.75 -46.03 18.48
C THR A 4 8.26 -44.60 18.45
N GLY A 5 9.38 -44.36 17.76
CA GLY A 5 9.92 -43.01 17.57
C GLY A 5 8.80 -42.13 17.02
N ALA A 6 8.26 -41.25 17.87
CA ALA A 6 7.20 -40.35 17.46
C ALA A 6 7.74 -39.49 16.31
N THR A 7 7.08 -39.56 15.16
CA THR A 7 7.45 -38.73 14.01
C THR A 7 7.30 -37.27 14.42
N GLN A 8 8.37 -36.49 14.26
CA GLN A 8 8.40 -35.09 14.67
C GLN A 8 7.43 -34.24 13.83
N PRO A 9 6.85 -33.15 14.38
CA PRO A 9 6.07 -32.22 13.59
C PRO A 9 6.94 -31.53 12.54
N ILE A 10 6.35 -31.24 11.38
CA ILE A 10 6.98 -30.49 10.29
C ILE A 10 6.09 -29.30 9.97
N CYS A 11 6.60 -28.08 10.10
CA CYS A 11 5.87 -26.88 9.70
C CYS A 11 6.04 -26.62 8.21
N ASP A 12 4.96 -26.82 7.46
CA ASP A 12 4.86 -26.50 6.05
C ASP A 12 4.08 -25.20 5.86
N LEU A 13 4.71 -24.20 5.25
CA LEU A 13 4.09 -22.92 4.93
C LEU A 13 3.75 -22.86 3.44
N SER A 14 2.56 -22.37 3.09
CA SER A 14 2.20 -22.15 1.68
C SER A 14 3.03 -21.04 1.01
N THR A 15 3.57 -20.12 1.81
CA THR A 15 4.50 -19.06 1.40
C THR A 15 5.21 -18.50 2.62
N THR A 16 6.43 -18.01 2.44
CA THR A 16 7.20 -17.26 3.44
C THR A 16 7.13 -15.74 3.21
N SER A 17 6.37 -15.30 2.20
CA SER A 17 6.17 -13.88 1.91
C SER A 17 4.76 -13.54 1.43
N LEU A 18 4.25 -12.38 1.86
CA LEU A 18 3.02 -11.75 1.41
C LEU A 18 3.35 -10.40 0.77
N SER A 19 3.14 -10.29 -0.55
CA SER A 19 3.30 -9.02 -1.27
C SER A 19 1.94 -8.40 -1.58
N TYR A 20 1.77 -7.15 -1.17
CA TYR A 20 0.55 -6.37 -1.36
C TYR A 20 0.66 -5.38 -2.53
N GLY A 21 1.89 -5.08 -2.96
CA GLY A 21 2.13 -4.04 -3.96
C GLY A 21 1.68 -2.66 -3.48
N LEU A 22 1.15 -1.86 -4.41
CA LEU A 22 0.62 -0.52 -4.11
C LEU A 22 -0.83 -0.60 -3.62
N VAL A 23 -1.07 -0.09 -2.41
CA VAL A 23 -2.41 0.09 -1.83
C VAL A 23 -2.59 1.56 -1.47
N THR A 24 -3.63 2.19 -2.02
CA THR A 24 -3.94 3.60 -1.76
C THR A 24 -4.13 3.83 -0.26
N THR A 25 -3.55 4.90 0.29
CA THR A 25 -3.70 5.22 1.72
C THR A 25 -5.16 5.32 2.13
N GLY A 26 -5.52 4.73 3.27
CA GLY A 26 -6.92 4.63 3.73
C GLY A 26 -7.73 3.50 3.09
N GLN A 27 -7.18 2.77 2.12
CA GLN A 27 -7.71 1.50 1.63
C GLN A 27 -7.00 0.32 2.30
N SER A 28 -7.54 -0.89 2.09
CA SER A 28 -6.96 -2.11 2.62
C SER A 28 -6.92 -3.23 1.58
N LEU A 29 -5.94 -4.12 1.71
CA LEU A 29 -5.87 -5.36 0.94
C LEU A 29 -5.53 -6.53 1.87
N ASP A 30 -6.21 -7.66 1.67
CA ASP A 30 -6.03 -8.86 2.47
C ASP A 30 -5.23 -9.91 1.68
N ARG A 31 -4.30 -10.59 2.35
CA ARG A 31 -3.60 -11.77 1.84
C ARG A 31 -3.56 -12.85 2.90
N SER A 32 -3.43 -14.10 2.46
CA SER A 32 -3.41 -15.24 3.37
C SER A 32 -2.26 -16.19 3.05
N PHE A 33 -1.83 -16.90 4.08
CA PHE A 33 -0.98 -18.08 3.98
C PHE A 33 -1.53 -19.17 4.90
N THR A 34 -1.08 -20.40 4.70
CA THR A 34 -1.45 -21.53 5.54
C THR A 34 -0.22 -22.10 6.25
N ILE A 35 -0.43 -22.51 7.50
CA ILE A 35 0.50 -23.30 8.31
C ILE A 35 -0.06 -24.72 8.36
N MET A 36 0.70 -25.72 7.92
CA MET A 36 0.29 -27.12 7.96
C MET A 36 1.29 -27.92 8.78
N ASN A 37 0.81 -28.89 9.56
CA ASN A 37 1.68 -29.93 10.10
C ASN A 37 1.80 -31.08 9.09
N GLY A 38 2.83 -31.07 8.24
CA GLY A 38 3.11 -32.14 7.28
C GLY A 38 3.79 -33.37 7.89
N GLY A 39 4.17 -33.29 9.16
CA GLY A 39 4.86 -34.34 9.89
C GLY A 39 3.93 -35.15 10.79
N GLY A 40 4.53 -35.78 11.80
CA GLY A 40 3.80 -36.42 12.89
C GLY A 40 3.53 -35.47 14.06
N GLY A 41 3.27 -36.06 15.23
CA GLY A 41 3.14 -35.31 16.49
C GLY A 41 2.15 -34.14 16.44
N THR A 42 2.38 -33.15 17.29
CA THR A 42 1.64 -31.89 17.32
C THR A 42 2.59 -30.74 17.04
N LEU A 43 2.27 -29.94 16.03
CA LEU A 43 2.95 -28.69 15.73
C LEU A 43 2.29 -27.56 16.54
N SER A 44 3.06 -26.92 17.41
CA SER A 44 2.56 -25.85 18.28
C SER A 44 3.32 -24.55 18.05
N GLY A 45 2.62 -23.43 18.08
CA GLY A 45 3.20 -22.11 17.90
C GLY A 45 2.19 -21.00 18.18
N SER A 46 2.53 -19.77 17.82
CA SER A 46 1.64 -18.62 17.98
C SER A 46 1.84 -17.62 16.85
N VAL A 47 0.75 -17.13 16.27
CA VAL A 47 0.80 -16.14 15.19
C VAL A 47 0.63 -14.74 15.76
N SER A 48 1.61 -13.86 15.56
CA SER A 48 1.54 -12.46 15.98
C SER A 48 2.25 -11.52 15.00
N ALA A 49 1.93 -10.23 15.04
CA ALA A 49 2.58 -9.19 14.24
C ALA A 49 2.45 -7.85 14.97
N SER A 50 3.48 -7.00 14.90
CA SER A 50 3.52 -5.70 15.58
C SER A 50 3.99 -4.59 14.65
N CYS A 51 3.19 -4.31 13.60
CA CYS A 51 3.51 -3.30 12.60
C CYS A 51 2.29 -2.39 12.36
N PRO A 52 2.43 -1.05 12.34
CA PRO A 52 1.29 -0.14 12.33
C PRO A 52 0.30 -0.31 11.16
N ALA A 53 0.80 -0.72 9.99
CA ALA A 53 0.00 -0.86 8.78
C ALA A 53 -0.55 -2.28 8.55
N TYR A 54 -0.25 -3.22 9.43
CA TYR A 54 -0.64 -4.62 9.26
C TYR A 54 -1.46 -5.12 10.45
N ALA A 55 -2.52 -5.85 10.16
CA ALA A 55 -3.35 -6.51 11.17
C ALA A 55 -3.60 -7.97 10.78
N ILE A 56 -3.48 -8.89 11.74
CA ILE A 56 -3.92 -10.28 11.53
C ILE A 56 -5.42 -10.32 11.83
N ILE A 57 -6.23 -10.43 10.78
CA ILE A 57 -7.70 -10.39 10.90
C ILE A 57 -8.32 -11.79 11.08
N ALA A 58 -7.55 -12.85 10.80
CA ALA A 58 -7.93 -14.23 11.08
C ALA A 58 -6.69 -15.09 11.34
N GLY A 59 -6.81 -16.06 12.25
CA GLY A 59 -5.73 -17.01 12.55
C GLY A 59 -4.63 -16.48 13.48
N ALA A 60 -4.85 -15.38 14.21
CA ALA A 60 -3.93 -14.86 15.24
C ALA A 60 -3.91 -15.71 16.53
N GLY A 61 -2.81 -15.64 17.28
CA GLY A 61 -2.66 -16.30 18.58
C GLY A 61 -2.16 -17.75 18.49
N VAL A 62 -2.26 -18.47 19.61
CA VAL A 62 -1.71 -19.83 19.78
C VAL A 62 -2.42 -20.84 18.86
N PHE A 63 -1.67 -21.81 18.35
CA PHE A 63 -2.17 -22.95 17.58
C PHE A 63 -1.54 -24.27 18.03
N ASN A 64 -2.28 -25.35 17.83
CA ASN A 64 -1.84 -26.74 17.97
C ASN A 64 -2.43 -27.53 16.81
N LEU A 65 -1.58 -28.06 15.93
CA LEU A 65 -1.98 -28.79 14.74
C LEU A 65 -1.51 -30.24 14.85
N ALA A 66 -2.46 -31.17 14.90
CA ALA A 66 -2.16 -32.59 14.71
C ALA A 66 -1.67 -32.84 13.27
N SER A 67 -1.08 -34.01 13.03
CA SER A 67 -0.64 -34.42 11.68
C SER A 67 -1.73 -34.20 10.63
N GLY A 68 -1.39 -33.53 9.53
CA GLY A 68 -2.28 -33.20 8.42
C GLY A 68 -3.24 -32.04 8.68
N GLN A 69 -3.26 -31.43 9.86
CA GLN A 69 -4.09 -30.26 10.14
C GLN A 69 -3.43 -28.97 9.65
N THR A 70 -4.29 -28.01 9.28
CA THR A 70 -3.91 -26.72 8.71
C THR A 70 -4.56 -25.57 9.47
N ARG A 71 -3.83 -24.45 9.57
CA ARG A 71 -4.33 -23.15 10.01
C ARG A 71 -4.14 -22.11 8.92
N THR A 72 -5.22 -21.46 8.52
CA THR A 72 -5.17 -20.30 7.61
C THR A 72 -4.99 -19.02 8.42
N VAL A 73 -4.01 -18.20 8.03
CA VAL A 73 -3.77 -16.88 8.59
C VAL A 73 -4.10 -15.85 7.51
N THR A 74 -4.95 -14.88 7.85
CA THR A 74 -5.27 -13.75 6.95
C THR A 74 -4.75 -12.46 7.56
N VAL A 75 -3.97 -11.74 6.76
CA VAL A 75 -3.29 -10.50 7.13
C VAL A 75 -3.81 -9.39 6.24
N ARG A 76 -4.20 -8.28 6.87
CA ARG A 76 -4.65 -7.07 6.22
C ARG A 76 -3.52 -6.06 6.20
N PHE A 77 -3.23 -5.49 5.04
CA PHE A 77 -2.42 -4.29 4.89
C PHE A 77 -3.35 -3.07 4.76
N SER A 78 -3.12 -2.01 5.54
CA SER A 78 -3.92 -0.77 5.57
C SER A 78 -3.01 0.43 5.78
N PRO A 79 -2.29 0.87 4.73
CA PRO A 79 -1.33 1.96 4.84
C PRO A 79 -2.02 3.30 5.16
N THR A 80 -1.43 4.07 6.09
CA THR A 80 -1.87 5.42 6.46
C THR A 80 -0.91 6.51 5.98
N SER A 81 0.28 6.13 5.51
CA SER A 81 1.31 7.00 4.95
C SER A 81 1.83 6.45 3.63
N PHE A 82 2.41 7.32 2.82
CA PHE A 82 3.01 6.94 1.54
C PHE A 82 4.33 6.19 1.74
N GLY A 83 4.66 5.32 0.79
CA GLY A 83 5.96 4.65 0.75
C GLY A 83 5.96 3.22 1.28
N PRO A 84 7.13 2.55 1.25
CA PRO A 84 7.26 1.13 1.58
C PRO A 84 7.07 0.89 3.07
N GLN A 85 6.35 -0.18 3.40
CA GLN A 85 6.02 -0.60 4.76
C GLN A 85 6.17 -2.11 4.87
N ASN A 86 7.13 -2.56 5.67
CA ASN A 86 7.43 -3.98 5.86
C ASN A 86 6.95 -4.46 7.24
N CYS A 87 6.66 -5.75 7.34
CA CYS A 87 6.30 -6.39 8.60
C CYS A 87 6.80 -7.84 8.63
N VAL A 88 7.05 -8.34 9.84
CA VAL A 88 7.31 -9.75 10.10
C VAL A 88 6.12 -10.31 10.89
N ILE A 89 5.58 -11.43 10.40
CA ILE A 89 4.53 -12.21 11.07
C ILE A 89 5.23 -13.35 11.79
N ASP A 90 5.37 -13.20 13.11
CA ASP A 90 6.01 -14.15 14.01
C ASP A 90 5.11 -15.38 14.20
N LEU A 91 5.67 -16.58 13.96
CA LEU A 91 4.99 -17.87 14.12
C LEU A 91 5.41 -18.61 15.40
N GLY A 92 6.28 -18.01 16.20
CA GLY A 92 6.93 -18.59 17.36
C GLY A 92 7.95 -19.67 16.98
N THR A 93 8.30 -20.52 17.95
CA THR A 93 9.32 -21.57 17.76
C THR A 93 8.82 -22.79 16.99
N GLY A 94 7.53 -22.84 16.65
CA GLY A 94 6.92 -23.98 15.96
C GLY A 94 7.37 -24.13 14.52
N CYS A 95 7.71 -23.02 13.86
CA CYS A 95 8.14 -22.99 12.47
C CYS A 95 9.60 -22.51 12.37
N PRO A 96 10.38 -23.01 11.40
CA PRO A 96 11.79 -22.63 11.25
C PRO A 96 11.97 -21.20 10.72
N THR A 97 10.95 -20.62 10.09
CA THR A 97 10.97 -19.26 9.54
C THR A 97 9.63 -18.58 9.72
N ASP A 98 9.68 -17.28 9.94
CA ASP A 98 8.52 -16.39 9.94
C ASP A 98 8.07 -16.02 8.52
N VAL A 99 6.93 -15.34 8.42
CA VAL A 99 6.40 -14.84 7.14
C VAL A 99 6.62 -13.33 7.04
N ASN A 100 7.30 -12.90 5.98
CA ASN A 100 7.49 -11.48 5.70
C ASN A 100 6.27 -10.91 4.97
N ALA A 101 5.86 -9.69 5.31
CA ALA A 101 4.85 -8.94 4.59
C ALA A 101 5.43 -7.62 4.08
N SER A 102 5.15 -7.29 2.82
CA SER A 102 5.61 -6.05 2.18
C SER A 102 4.52 -5.41 1.33
N GLY A 103 4.43 -4.09 1.43
CA GLY A 103 3.43 -3.28 0.75
C GLY A 103 3.86 -1.83 0.72
N THR A 104 3.27 -1.07 -0.19
CA THR A 104 3.58 0.35 -0.36
C THR A 104 2.30 1.15 -0.28
N GLY A 105 2.25 2.12 0.62
CA GLY A 105 1.18 3.11 0.65
C GLY A 105 1.26 4.02 -0.57
N ALA A 106 0.18 4.06 -1.35
CA ALA A 106 0.10 4.80 -2.60
C ALA A 106 -0.74 6.08 -2.45
N VAL A 107 -0.44 7.06 -3.29
CA VAL A 107 -1.22 8.29 -3.44
C VAL A 107 -2.45 7.98 -4.28
N GLY A 108 -3.63 8.35 -3.79
CA GLY A 108 -4.91 8.22 -4.51
C GLY A 108 -5.45 9.57 -4.94
N PHE A 109 -6.16 9.61 -6.06
CA PHE A 109 -6.72 10.85 -6.55
C PHE A 109 -7.74 11.42 -5.57
N ALA A 110 -8.74 10.62 -5.17
CA ALA A 110 -9.84 11.09 -4.32
C ALA A 110 -9.38 11.59 -2.94
N GLY A 111 -8.40 10.91 -2.34
CA GLY A 111 -7.95 11.17 -0.98
C GLY A 111 -6.78 12.14 -0.86
N SER A 112 -5.96 12.29 -1.91
CA SER A 112 -4.71 13.06 -1.83
C SER A 112 -4.66 14.18 -2.87
N VAL A 113 -4.95 13.89 -4.14
CA VAL A 113 -4.83 14.89 -5.23
C VAL A 113 -6.03 15.82 -5.32
N ARG A 114 -7.25 15.29 -5.21
CA ARG A 114 -8.48 16.10 -5.33
C ARG A 114 -8.57 17.20 -4.27
N PRO A 115 -8.23 16.97 -2.99
CA PRO A 115 -8.20 18.05 -1.99
C PRO A 115 -7.22 19.18 -2.35
N ILE A 116 -6.05 18.83 -2.90
CA ILE A 116 -5.07 19.79 -3.40
C ILE A 116 -5.69 20.63 -4.53
N MET A 117 -6.30 19.99 -5.54
CA MET A 117 -6.94 20.69 -6.66
C MET A 117 -8.11 21.58 -6.21
N LEU A 118 -8.91 21.13 -5.24
CA LEU A 118 -9.99 21.92 -4.65
C LEU A 118 -9.46 23.16 -3.92
N ALA A 119 -8.41 23.00 -3.11
CA ALA A 119 -7.77 24.11 -2.41
C ALA A 119 -7.14 25.13 -3.38
N SER A 120 -6.67 24.66 -4.53
CA SER A 120 -6.15 25.49 -5.62
C SER A 120 -7.24 26.14 -6.49
N GLY A 121 -8.53 25.95 -6.19
CA GLY A 121 -9.63 26.58 -6.92
C GLY A 121 -9.86 26.01 -8.32
N CYS A 122 -9.46 24.75 -8.54
CA CYS A 122 -9.52 24.10 -9.85
C CYS A 122 -10.90 23.47 -10.18
N ASN A 123 -11.94 23.85 -9.46
CA ASN A 123 -13.31 23.35 -9.59
C ASN A 123 -14.16 24.22 -10.55
N GLY A 124 -15.13 23.61 -11.24
CA GLY A 124 -16.25 24.34 -11.84
C GLY A 124 -16.00 25.10 -13.16
N GLY A 125 -15.14 24.60 -14.06
CA GLY A 125 -15.03 25.11 -15.44
C GLY A 125 -14.31 26.46 -15.61
N ALA A 126 -14.15 27.23 -14.52
CA ALA A 126 -13.35 28.46 -14.49
C ALA A 126 -11.83 28.20 -14.54
N GLY A 127 -11.43 26.92 -14.41
CA GLY A 127 -10.05 26.43 -14.48
C GLY A 127 -9.16 26.89 -13.34
N CYS A 128 -8.13 26.10 -13.02
CA CYS A 128 -6.97 26.66 -12.33
C CYS A 128 -6.46 27.81 -13.20
N HIS A 129 -6.29 29.01 -12.64
CA HIS A 129 -5.80 30.20 -13.35
C HIS A 129 -6.82 30.97 -14.22
N GLY A 130 -8.14 30.80 -14.04
CA GLY A 130 -9.14 31.74 -14.58
C GLY A 130 -9.35 31.68 -16.09
N PHE A 131 -9.05 30.54 -16.72
CA PHE A 131 -9.41 30.24 -18.11
C PHE A 131 -10.45 29.11 -18.13
N SER A 132 -11.30 29.07 -19.15
CA SER A 132 -12.19 27.93 -19.42
C SER A 132 -11.37 26.64 -19.57
N GLN A 133 -11.21 25.91 -18.48
CA GLN A 133 -10.55 24.61 -18.42
C GLN A 133 -11.52 23.62 -17.78
N PRO A 134 -11.46 22.33 -18.16
CA PRO A 134 -12.22 21.28 -17.50
C PRO A 134 -11.95 21.27 -16.00
N ASP A 135 -12.94 20.80 -15.24
CA ASP A 135 -12.85 20.64 -13.80
C ASP A 135 -11.86 19.51 -13.46
N ILE A 136 -10.62 19.87 -13.11
CA ILE A 136 -9.58 18.88 -12.78
C ILE A 136 -9.72 18.31 -11.36
N THR A 137 -10.78 18.67 -10.63
CA THR A 137 -11.19 17.91 -9.44
C THR A 137 -11.93 16.62 -9.82
N VAL A 138 -12.27 16.46 -11.11
CA VAL A 138 -12.75 15.21 -11.71
C VAL A 138 -11.55 14.37 -12.16
N TYR A 139 -11.49 13.12 -11.70
CA TYR A 139 -10.39 12.19 -12.01
C TYR A 139 -10.13 12.05 -13.51
N ALA A 140 -11.19 11.86 -14.30
CA ALA A 140 -11.07 11.68 -15.75
C ALA A 140 -10.40 12.89 -16.42
N GLU A 141 -10.76 14.11 -16.00
CA GLU A 141 -10.19 15.34 -16.52
C GLU A 141 -8.74 15.54 -16.07
N ALA A 142 -8.45 15.26 -14.79
CA ALA A 142 -7.10 15.34 -14.24
C ALA A 142 -6.12 14.42 -14.99
N VAL A 143 -6.54 13.19 -15.30
CA VAL A 143 -5.68 12.21 -16.01
C VAL A 143 -5.26 12.72 -17.38
N THR A 144 -6.13 13.44 -18.11
CA THR A 144 -5.77 14.03 -19.43
C THR A 144 -4.63 15.05 -19.36
N ARG A 145 -4.34 15.56 -18.16
CA ARG A 145 -3.30 16.56 -17.89
C ARG A 145 -2.00 15.95 -17.39
N THR A 146 -1.91 14.63 -17.33
CA THR A 146 -0.73 13.90 -16.86
C THR A 146 0.15 13.44 -18.01
N ASN A 147 1.46 13.36 -17.76
CA ASN A 147 2.43 12.79 -18.68
C ASN A 147 3.17 11.65 -17.98
N ALA A 148 2.72 10.40 -18.19
CA ALA A 148 3.36 9.25 -17.55
C ALA A 148 4.80 9.01 -18.03
N GLY A 149 5.13 9.39 -19.27
CA GLY A 149 6.48 9.25 -19.83
C GLY A 149 7.48 10.30 -19.31
N ASN A 150 6.98 11.45 -18.86
CA ASN A 150 7.76 12.49 -18.19
C ASN A 150 6.89 13.18 -17.12
N PRO A 151 6.74 12.57 -15.92
CA PRO A 151 5.82 13.06 -14.89
C PRO A 151 6.00 14.53 -14.52
N PRO A 152 7.24 15.07 -14.34
CA PRO A 152 7.45 16.50 -14.09
C PRO A 152 6.92 17.43 -15.18
N ALA A 153 6.80 16.97 -16.43
CA ALA A 153 6.28 17.75 -17.55
C ALA A 153 4.74 17.70 -17.68
N SER A 154 4.05 17.14 -16.69
CA SER A 154 2.59 17.10 -16.68
C SER A 154 2.00 18.51 -16.61
N LEU A 155 0.89 18.75 -17.32
CA LEU A 155 0.18 20.04 -17.27
C LEU A 155 -0.39 20.34 -15.88
N LEU A 156 -0.61 19.31 -15.06
CA LEU A 156 -0.95 19.50 -13.63
C LEU A 156 0.19 20.11 -12.82
N LEU A 157 1.43 19.94 -13.25
CA LEU A 157 2.64 20.38 -12.54
C LEU A 157 3.33 21.57 -13.24
N THR A 158 2.83 21.99 -14.41
CA THR A 158 3.47 23.02 -15.25
C THR A 158 2.46 24.05 -15.75
N LYS A 159 2.86 25.33 -15.76
CA LYS A 159 2.09 26.39 -16.43
C LYS A 159 2.51 26.47 -17.92
N PRO A 160 1.58 26.35 -18.88
CA PRO A 160 1.93 26.52 -20.30
C PRO A 160 2.57 27.89 -20.55
N GLY A 161 3.81 27.90 -21.06
CA GLY A 161 4.54 29.11 -21.43
C GLY A 161 5.29 29.84 -20.30
N ALA A 162 5.32 29.30 -19.07
CA ALA A 162 6.22 29.81 -18.04
C ALA A 162 7.63 29.19 -18.18
N PRO A 163 8.72 29.94 -17.86
CA PRO A 163 10.02 29.31 -17.64
C PRO A 163 9.94 28.24 -16.54
N PRO A 164 10.98 27.41 -16.31
CA PRO A 164 10.93 26.24 -15.41
C PRO A 164 10.65 26.50 -13.92
N ALA A 165 10.15 27.68 -13.55
CA ALA A 165 9.70 28.04 -12.21
C ALA A 165 8.20 28.38 -12.23
N ASP A 166 7.45 27.48 -11.59
CA ASP A 166 6.26 27.73 -10.76
C ASP A 166 4.92 28.11 -11.43
N HIS A 167 3.88 27.37 -11.03
CA HIS A 167 2.47 27.75 -11.17
C HIS A 167 2.22 29.08 -10.43
N GLY A 168 1.52 30.02 -11.08
CA GLY A 168 1.47 31.45 -10.69
C GLY A 168 0.07 32.05 -10.39
N GLY A 169 -0.91 31.32 -9.84
CA GLY A 169 -2.03 31.90 -9.03
C GLY A 169 -2.37 31.11 -7.72
N GLY A 170 -2.35 31.73 -6.52
CA GLY A 170 -2.81 31.17 -5.22
C GLY A 170 -1.76 30.46 -4.35
N ASP A 171 -1.94 30.38 -3.01
CA ASP A 171 -0.95 30.00 -1.96
C ASP A 171 0.18 29.03 -2.42
N PHE A 172 1.26 29.62 -2.94
CA PHE A 172 2.22 28.99 -3.87
C PHE A 172 3.28 28.12 -3.25
N GLY A 173 3.51 28.30 -1.95
CA GLY A 173 4.65 27.69 -1.28
C GLY A 173 4.69 26.18 -1.46
N ASN A 174 3.53 25.53 -1.62
CA ASN A 174 3.43 24.08 -1.69
C ASN A 174 3.49 23.48 -3.10
N TRP A 175 3.42 24.32 -4.14
CA TRP A 175 3.39 23.90 -5.56
C TRP A 175 4.72 24.03 -6.29
N GLN A 176 5.75 24.58 -5.64
CA GLN A 176 7.10 24.64 -6.20
C GLN A 176 7.71 23.23 -6.25
N THR A 177 8.69 23.02 -7.12
CA THR A 177 9.39 21.73 -7.20
C THR A 177 9.95 21.35 -5.84
N GLY A 178 9.65 20.13 -5.38
CA GLY A 178 10.09 19.60 -4.10
C GLY A 178 9.18 19.92 -2.91
N GLN A 179 8.10 20.69 -3.12
CA GLN A 179 7.15 21.06 -2.08
C GLN A 179 6.01 20.03 -1.94
N PRO A 180 5.25 20.02 -0.83
CA PRO A 180 4.33 18.92 -0.50
C PRO A 180 3.25 18.64 -1.55
N ASP A 181 2.58 19.67 -2.08
CA ASP A 181 1.49 19.48 -3.05
C ASP A 181 2.04 19.03 -4.39
N TYR A 182 3.13 19.66 -4.85
CA TYR A 182 3.88 19.24 -6.03
C TYR A 182 4.31 17.77 -5.94
N ASN A 183 4.95 17.37 -4.84
CA ASN A 183 5.45 16.02 -4.65
C ASN A 183 4.31 15.00 -4.58
N THR A 184 3.18 15.34 -3.95
CA THR A 184 2.00 14.46 -3.87
C THR A 184 1.44 14.19 -5.26
N VAL A 185 1.25 15.23 -6.06
CA VAL A 185 0.74 15.09 -7.44
C VAL A 185 1.77 14.38 -8.34
N LEU A 186 3.06 14.69 -8.20
CA LEU A 186 4.13 14.00 -8.93
C LEU A 186 4.16 12.51 -8.61
N LEU A 187 4.10 12.13 -7.33
CA LEU A 187 4.07 10.74 -6.89
C LEU A 187 2.83 10.00 -7.42
N TRP A 188 1.67 10.65 -7.41
CA TRP A 188 0.44 10.08 -7.99
C TRP A 188 0.61 9.73 -9.48
N ILE A 189 1.26 10.60 -10.26
CA ILE A 189 1.52 10.37 -11.68
C ILE A 189 2.55 9.25 -11.86
N GLN A 190 3.64 9.26 -11.10
CA GLN A 190 4.68 8.23 -11.12
C GLN A 190 4.15 6.82 -10.74
N GLN A 191 3.12 6.76 -9.90
CA GLN A 191 2.46 5.52 -9.46
C GLN A 191 1.38 5.00 -10.44
N GLY A 192 1.20 5.68 -11.58
CA GLY A 192 0.24 5.30 -12.61
C GLY A 192 -1.17 5.83 -12.40
N VAL A 193 -1.32 7.03 -11.84
CA VAL A 193 -2.58 7.81 -11.72
C VAL A 193 -3.77 7.02 -11.15
N ARG A 194 -3.72 6.67 -9.86
CA ARG A 194 -4.77 5.87 -9.21
C ARG A 194 -6.00 6.71 -8.80
N PRO A 195 -7.24 6.20 -8.92
CA PRO A 195 -8.44 6.90 -8.44
C PRO A 195 -8.41 7.30 -6.95
#